data_AF-A0A536TE89-F1
#
_entry.id   AF-A0A536TE89-F1
#
_cell.length_a   1.000
_cell.length_b   1.000
_cell.length_c   1.000
_cell.angle_alpha   90.00
_cell.angle_beta   90.00
_cell.angle_gamma   90.00
#
_symmetry.space_group_name_H-M   'P 1'
#
loop_
_entity.id
_entity.type
_entity.pdbx_description
1 polymer ?
#
loop_
_entity_poly.entity_id
_entity_poly.type
_entity_poly.pdbx_seq_one_letter_code
_entity_poly.pdbx_strand_id
1 'polypeptide(L)'
;MPDLVVQAPEIDTPALKALARLSGAQSIVALPGTATQAFRLTPTDKRDAVALFCEEAGFDFAFVPSDRRLDRVRLVAFDMDSTLITIECIDEIADLHGIKAEVSAITASAMRGEIDFRESLQRRVALLAGLPIAALERVYGERLRLSPGAERMLAGFKCAGARALLVSGGFSFFTDRLKARLGIDYTLASTVEIVDDKLTGRLVGEVVDATTKATTFARLRTELARGDGLAVAIGDGANDLPMLRLADVSVAYHAKPIVRAETTCAIDHCGLDAVLNLFV
;
A
#
# COMPACT_ATOMS: atom_id res chain seq x y z
N MET A 1 27.65 0.65 5.59
CA MET A 1 26.99 -0.54 5.01
C MET A 1 25.57 -0.55 5.52
N PRO A 2 24.56 -0.95 4.73
CA PRO A 2 23.20 -1.07 5.23
C PRO A 2 23.09 -2.24 6.21
N ASP A 3 22.08 -2.17 7.06
CA ASP A 3 21.62 -3.28 7.86
C ASP A 3 20.60 -4.10 7.07
N LEU A 4 20.46 -5.37 7.42
CA LEU A 4 19.38 -6.21 6.93
C LEU A 4 18.27 -6.23 7.98
N VAL A 5 17.06 -5.85 7.60
CA VAL A 5 15.85 -6.16 8.35
C VAL A 5 15.21 -7.38 7.70
N VAL A 6 14.92 -8.39 8.51
CA VAL A 6 14.17 -9.59 8.11
C VAL A 6 12.97 -9.74 9.01
N GLN A 7 11.82 -10.12 8.44
CA GLN A 7 10.58 -10.27 9.17
C GLN A 7 9.64 -11.31 8.53
N ALA A 8 8.91 -12.04 9.37
CA ALA A 8 7.91 -13.01 8.95
C ALA A 8 6.95 -13.29 10.13
N PRO A 9 5.74 -13.84 9.90
CA PRO A 9 4.88 -14.29 10.99
C PRO A 9 5.60 -15.19 12.01
N GLU A 10 6.50 -16.04 11.53
CA GLU A 10 7.38 -16.87 12.33
C GLU A 10 8.75 -17.03 11.66
N ILE A 11 9.82 -16.87 12.43
CA ILE A 11 11.21 -17.10 12.01
C ILE A 11 11.83 -18.06 13.01
N ASP A 12 12.08 -19.30 12.59
CA ASP A 12 12.74 -20.25 13.48
C ASP A 12 14.22 -19.87 13.75
N THR A 13 14.72 -20.29 14.91
CA THR A 13 16.09 -19.97 15.32
C THR A 13 17.15 -20.56 14.37
N PRO A 14 17.02 -21.80 13.84
CA PRO A 14 17.92 -22.33 12.82
C PRO A 14 18.05 -21.44 11.57
N ALA A 15 16.93 -21.01 10.98
CA ALA A 15 16.89 -20.17 9.80
C ALA A 15 17.52 -18.80 10.05
N LEU A 16 17.21 -18.17 11.19
CA LEU A 16 17.83 -16.90 11.58
C LEU A 16 19.37 -17.02 11.73
N LYS A 17 19.85 -18.12 12.32
CA LYS A 17 21.30 -18.39 12.44
C LYS A 17 21.95 -18.66 11.10
N ALA A 18 21.26 -19.38 10.20
CA ALA A 18 21.74 -19.62 8.84
C ALA A 18 21.85 -18.30 8.06
N LEU A 19 20.83 -17.46 8.15
CA LEU A 19 20.80 -16.13 7.53
C LEU A 19 21.91 -15.22 8.08
N ALA A 20 22.16 -15.22 9.39
CA ALA A 20 23.25 -14.45 9.98
C ALA A 20 24.64 -14.89 9.48
N ARG A 21 24.88 -16.20 9.36
CA ARG A 21 26.12 -16.73 8.77
C ARG A 21 26.25 -16.38 7.29
N LEU A 22 25.15 -16.49 6.55
CA LEU A 22 25.10 -16.19 5.12
C LEU A 22 25.41 -14.72 4.85
N SER A 23 24.74 -13.82 5.57
CA SER A 23 24.87 -12.37 5.44
C SER A 23 26.18 -11.79 5.96
N GLY A 24 26.95 -12.57 6.75
CA GLY A 24 28.15 -12.09 7.43
C GLY A 24 27.87 -11.18 8.63
N ALA A 25 26.62 -11.18 9.12
CA ALA A 25 26.20 -10.34 10.23
C ALA A 25 26.99 -10.63 11.51
N GLN A 26 27.44 -9.56 12.17
CA GLN A 26 28.17 -9.62 13.43
C GLN A 26 27.24 -9.55 14.64
N SER A 27 26.02 -9.04 14.44
CA SER A 27 25.01 -8.92 15.48
C SER A 27 23.62 -9.19 14.92
N ILE A 28 22.75 -9.68 15.81
CA ILE A 28 21.33 -9.90 15.56
C ILE A 28 20.58 -9.22 16.69
N VAL A 29 19.70 -8.28 16.36
CA VAL A 29 18.88 -7.54 17.33
C VAL A 29 17.42 -7.83 17.01
N ALA A 30 16.67 -8.34 17.97
CA ALA A 30 15.23 -8.47 17.84
C ALA A 30 14.60 -7.06 17.81
N LEU A 31 13.74 -6.82 16.83
CA LEU A 31 13.07 -5.53 16.70
C LEU A 31 11.77 -5.55 17.51
N PRO A 32 11.52 -4.53 18.34
CA PRO A 32 10.27 -4.43 19.09
C PRO A 32 9.17 -4.00 18.11
N GLY A 33 8.43 -4.94 17.54
CA GLY A 33 7.38 -4.52 16.62
C GLY A 33 6.53 -5.64 16.03
N THR A 34 5.22 -5.44 16.20
CA THR A 34 4.09 -6.04 15.46
C THR A 34 3.66 -7.46 15.85
N ALA A 35 2.65 -7.96 15.12
CA ALA A 35 2.19 -9.35 15.19
C ALA A 35 3.15 -10.34 14.50
N THR A 36 4.28 -9.87 13.96
CA THR A 36 5.29 -10.68 13.27
C THR A 36 6.61 -10.67 14.02
N GLN A 37 7.46 -11.66 13.76
CA GLN A 37 8.83 -11.66 14.26
C GLN A 37 9.71 -10.87 13.31
N ALA A 38 10.54 -9.96 13.85
CA ALA A 38 11.43 -9.13 13.06
C ALA A 38 12.81 -9.00 13.74
N PHE A 39 13.86 -9.02 12.92
CA PHE A 39 15.24 -8.94 13.38
C PHE A 39 16.04 -7.99 12.49
N ARG A 40 16.96 -7.25 13.10
CA ARG A 40 17.98 -6.46 12.43
C ARG A 40 19.33 -7.17 12.53
N LEU A 41 19.96 -7.36 11.38
CA LEU A 41 21.27 -7.98 11.24
C LEU A 41 22.27 -6.96 10.71
N THR A 42 23.39 -6.80 11.41
CA THR A 42 24.37 -5.74 11.13
C THR A 42 25.81 -6.25 11.18
N PRO A 43 26.70 -5.80 10.27
CA PRO A 43 26.43 -5.29 8.91
C PRO A 43 26.25 -6.45 7.92
N THR A 44 25.79 -6.17 6.69
CA THR A 44 25.67 -7.21 5.64
C THR A 44 26.25 -6.74 4.30
N ASP A 45 26.94 -7.63 3.57
CA ASP A 45 27.51 -7.36 2.22
C ASP A 45 27.00 -8.30 1.12
N LYS A 46 26.46 -9.48 1.45
CA LYS A 46 26.02 -10.50 0.47
C LYS A 46 24.54 -10.41 0.09
N ARG A 47 24.16 -9.34 -0.62
CA ARG A 47 22.75 -9.05 -0.91
C ARG A 47 22.01 -10.14 -1.67
N ASP A 48 22.59 -10.65 -2.76
CA ASP A 48 21.89 -11.61 -3.65
C ASP A 48 21.63 -12.96 -2.97
N ALA A 49 22.61 -13.46 -2.22
CA ALA A 49 22.45 -14.72 -1.49
C ALA A 49 21.42 -14.60 -0.35
N VAL A 50 21.41 -13.46 0.35
CA VAL A 50 20.40 -13.15 1.37
C VAL A 50 19.01 -13.07 0.77
N ALA A 51 18.86 -12.40 -0.37
CA ALA A 51 17.58 -12.25 -1.06
C ALA A 51 17.00 -13.62 -1.43
N LEU A 52 17.79 -14.47 -2.09
CA LEU A 52 17.37 -15.82 -2.46
C LEU A 52 16.95 -16.66 -1.25
N PHE A 53 17.74 -16.62 -0.16
CA PHE A 53 17.40 -17.33 1.06
C PHE A 53 16.07 -16.85 1.68
N CYS A 54 15.85 -15.53 1.72
CA CYS A 54 14.62 -14.98 2.28
C CYS A 54 13.41 -15.34 1.43
N GLU A 55 13.53 -15.31 0.10
CA GLU A 55 12.47 -15.73 -0.82
C GLU A 55 12.12 -17.22 -0.63
N GLU A 56 13.12 -18.10 -0.54
CA GLU A 56 12.90 -19.54 -0.30
C GLU A 56 12.28 -19.83 1.07
N ALA A 57 12.62 -19.03 2.08
CA ALA A 57 12.12 -19.19 3.44
C ALA A 57 10.76 -18.50 3.70
N GLY A 58 10.25 -17.71 2.73
CA GLY A 58 9.04 -16.91 2.91
C GLY A 58 9.21 -15.76 3.92
N PHE A 59 10.40 -15.13 3.92
CA PHE A 59 10.71 -13.99 4.76
C PHE A 59 10.65 -12.70 3.96
N ASP A 60 9.96 -11.70 4.51
CA ASP A 60 10.06 -10.33 4.02
C ASP A 60 11.40 -9.74 4.46
N PHE A 61 12.07 -8.99 3.60
CA PHE A 61 13.36 -8.40 3.93
C PHE A 61 13.61 -7.06 3.25
N ALA A 62 14.50 -6.28 3.85
CA ALA A 62 14.97 -5.02 3.28
C ALA A 62 16.39 -4.70 3.73
N PHE A 63 17.19 -4.14 2.82
CA PHE A 63 18.45 -3.51 3.18
C PHE A 63 18.20 -2.05 3.54
N VAL A 64 18.32 -1.71 4.81
CA VAL A 64 17.98 -0.38 5.34
C VAL A 64 19.24 0.40 5.74
N PRO A 65 19.32 1.71 5.46
CA PRO A 65 20.35 2.56 6.04
C PRO A 65 20.28 2.55 7.57
N SER A 66 21.44 2.58 8.24
CA SER A 66 21.51 2.53 9.71
C SER A 66 20.95 3.78 10.40
N ASP A 67 20.81 4.89 9.68
CA ASP A 67 20.30 6.17 10.17
C ASP A 67 18.83 6.45 9.78
N ARG A 68 18.14 5.46 9.19
CA ARG A 68 16.71 5.52 8.91
C ARG A 68 15.94 5.39 10.22
N ARG A 69 15.20 6.43 10.61
CA ARG A 69 14.50 6.50 11.89
C ARG A 69 13.04 6.90 11.73
N LEU A 70 12.17 6.33 12.56
CA LEU A 70 10.72 6.54 12.46
C LEU A 70 10.33 7.99 12.78
N ASP A 71 11.03 8.61 13.71
CA ASP A 71 10.85 10.02 14.11
C ASP A 71 11.27 11.03 13.03
N ARG A 72 11.84 10.57 11.91
CA ARG A 72 12.08 11.37 10.71
C ARG A 72 10.93 11.29 9.70
N VAL A 73 10.02 10.33 9.82
CA VAL A 73 8.90 10.21 8.88
C VAL A 73 7.92 11.38 9.10
N ARG A 74 7.58 12.07 8.02
CA ARG A 74 6.67 13.23 8.04
C ARG A 74 5.42 13.01 7.21
N LEU A 75 5.50 12.17 6.19
CA LEU A 75 4.39 11.80 5.33
C LEU A 75 4.40 10.29 5.12
N VAL A 76 3.24 9.66 5.26
CA VAL A 76 3.00 8.30 4.79
C VAL A 76 1.81 8.32 3.84
N ALA A 77 2.00 7.82 2.63
CA ALA A 77 0.96 7.66 1.63
C ALA A 77 0.70 6.18 1.36
N PHE A 78 -0.55 5.80 1.18
CA PHE A 78 -0.92 4.42 0.88
C PHE A 78 -2.09 4.36 -0.10
N ASP A 79 -2.05 3.39 -1.02
CA ASP A 79 -3.22 3.06 -1.81
C ASP A 79 -4.36 2.51 -0.93
N MET A 80 -5.58 2.57 -1.44
CA MET A 80 -6.77 2.05 -0.75
C MET A 80 -7.00 0.57 -1.06
N ASP A 81 -7.49 0.28 -2.25
CA ASP A 81 -7.86 -1.06 -2.70
C ASP A 81 -6.62 -1.95 -2.73
N SER A 82 -6.76 -3.21 -2.33
CA SER A 82 -5.66 -4.20 -2.22
C SER A 82 -4.43 -3.78 -1.39
N THR A 83 -4.45 -2.61 -0.75
CA THR A 83 -3.38 -2.08 0.11
C THR A 83 -3.90 -1.81 1.51
N LEU A 84 -4.61 -0.69 1.76
CA LEU A 84 -5.20 -0.39 3.07
C LEU A 84 -6.36 -1.34 3.41
N ILE A 85 -7.14 -1.73 2.40
CA ILE A 85 -8.25 -2.66 2.51
C ILE A 85 -8.01 -3.89 1.64
N THR A 86 -8.62 -5.02 2.01
CA THR A 86 -8.37 -6.32 1.38
C THR A 86 -9.23 -6.60 0.14
N ILE A 87 -9.91 -5.58 -0.40
CA ILE A 87 -10.89 -5.73 -1.48
C ILE A 87 -10.62 -4.71 -2.59
N GLU A 88 -11.21 -4.98 -3.75
CA GLU A 88 -11.36 -4.04 -4.86
C GLU A 88 -12.79 -3.48 -4.83
N CYS A 89 -12.99 -2.24 -4.39
CA CYS A 89 -14.34 -1.71 -4.16
C CYS A 89 -15.28 -1.82 -5.36
N ILE A 90 -14.80 -1.55 -6.58
CA ILE A 90 -15.64 -1.62 -7.80
C ILE A 90 -16.09 -3.06 -8.09
N ASP A 91 -15.19 -4.03 -7.94
CA ASP A 91 -15.51 -5.44 -8.17
C ASP A 91 -16.53 -5.96 -7.15
N GLU A 92 -16.44 -5.51 -5.90
CA GLU A 92 -17.41 -5.86 -4.85
C GLU A 92 -18.80 -5.23 -5.08
N ILE A 93 -18.87 -4.00 -5.60
CA ILE A 93 -20.15 -3.38 -6.00
C ILE A 93 -20.79 -4.15 -7.16
N ALA A 94 -19.96 -4.51 -8.14
CA ALA A 94 -20.37 -5.25 -9.34
C ALA A 94 -20.89 -6.66 -9.00
N ASP A 95 -20.20 -7.34 -8.08
CA ASP A 95 -20.58 -8.67 -7.59
C ASP A 95 -21.94 -8.68 -6.90
N LEU A 96 -22.24 -7.67 -6.07
CA LEU A 96 -23.55 -7.52 -5.42
C LEU A 96 -24.72 -7.44 -6.41
N HIS A 97 -24.46 -7.09 -7.66
CA HIS A 97 -25.47 -6.89 -8.71
C HIS A 97 -25.30 -7.86 -9.89
N GLY A 98 -24.43 -8.87 -9.76
CA GLY A 98 -24.25 -9.91 -10.77
C GLY A 98 -23.57 -9.45 -12.05
N ILE A 99 -22.88 -8.30 -12.05
CA ILE A 99 -22.19 -7.71 -13.21
C ILE A 99 -20.66 -7.77 -13.11
N LYS A 100 -20.14 -8.67 -12.24
CA LYS A 100 -18.70 -8.82 -11.99
C LYS A 100 -17.94 -9.23 -13.26
N ALA A 101 -18.52 -10.10 -14.08
CA ALA A 101 -17.87 -10.61 -15.28
C ALA A 101 -17.57 -9.49 -16.29
N GLU A 102 -18.51 -8.56 -16.46
CA GLU A 102 -18.42 -7.41 -17.35
C GLU A 102 -17.35 -6.43 -16.88
N VAL A 103 -17.32 -6.15 -15.57
CA VAL A 103 -16.29 -5.30 -14.96
C VAL A 103 -14.91 -5.93 -15.11
N SER A 104 -14.77 -7.23 -14.80
CA SER A 104 -13.51 -7.96 -14.93
C SER A 104 -13.00 -8.00 -16.38
N ALA A 105 -13.89 -8.10 -17.37
CA ALA A 105 -13.51 -8.07 -18.78
C ALA A 105 -12.86 -6.72 -19.16
N ILE A 106 -13.40 -5.60 -18.65
CA ILE A 106 -12.82 -4.26 -18.86
C ILE A 106 -11.47 -4.12 -18.14
N THR A 107 -11.37 -4.60 -16.90
CA THR A 107 -10.10 -4.60 -16.16
C THR A 107 -9.01 -5.39 -16.90
N ALA A 108 -9.35 -6.57 -17.42
CA ALA A 108 -8.42 -7.40 -18.18
C ALA A 108 -7.96 -6.72 -19.47
N SER A 109 -8.84 -5.97 -20.15
CA SER A 109 -8.51 -5.17 -21.33
C SER A 109 -7.49 -4.08 -21.01
N ALA A 110 -7.65 -3.38 -19.89
CA ALA A 110 -6.70 -2.38 -19.41
C ALA A 110 -5.33 -2.98 -19.06
N MET A 111 -5.32 -4.14 -18.41
CA MET A 111 -4.09 -4.87 -18.09
C MET A 111 -3.33 -5.35 -19.33
N ARG A 112 -4.03 -5.62 -20.45
CA ARG A 112 -3.42 -5.92 -21.75
C ARG A 112 -2.95 -4.67 -22.51
N GLY A 113 -3.21 -3.47 -21.98
CA GLY A 113 -2.87 -2.20 -22.62
C GLY A 113 -3.78 -1.83 -23.80
N GLU A 114 -4.94 -2.48 -23.93
CA GLU A 114 -5.90 -2.18 -25.01
C GLU A 114 -6.66 -0.87 -24.77
N ILE A 115 -6.85 -0.50 -23.51
CA ILE A 115 -7.45 0.76 -23.06
C ILE A 115 -6.62 1.34 -21.93
N ASP A 116 -6.62 2.66 -21.77
CA ASP A 116 -5.92 3.31 -20.66
C ASP A 116 -6.70 3.18 -19.34
N PHE A 117 -6.06 3.56 -18.24
CA PHE A 117 -6.66 3.49 -16.90
C PHE A 117 -7.94 4.33 -16.78
N ARG A 118 -7.95 5.53 -17.36
CA ARG A 118 -9.07 6.48 -17.24
C ARG A 118 -10.27 5.94 -18.01
N GLU A 119 -10.05 5.45 -19.21
CA GLU A 119 -11.06 4.79 -20.04
C GLU A 119 -11.58 3.52 -19.34
N SER A 120 -10.69 2.68 -18.79
CA SER A 120 -11.07 1.50 -18.02
C SER A 120 -11.97 1.84 -16.84
N LEU A 121 -11.59 2.85 -16.04
CA LEU A 121 -12.39 3.29 -14.91
C LEU A 121 -13.75 3.83 -15.37
N GLN A 122 -13.79 4.71 -16.38
CA GLN A 122 -15.04 5.25 -16.91
C GLN A 122 -15.99 4.15 -17.40
N ARG A 123 -15.48 3.17 -18.16
CA ARG A 123 -16.28 2.04 -18.66
C ARG A 123 -16.80 1.16 -17.52
N ARG A 124 -15.99 0.89 -16.49
CA ARG A 124 -16.43 0.12 -15.31
C ARG A 124 -17.49 0.88 -14.51
N VAL A 125 -17.32 2.18 -14.32
CA VAL A 125 -18.29 3.03 -13.61
C VAL A 125 -19.61 3.11 -14.38
N ALA A 126 -19.57 3.17 -15.72
CA ALA A 126 -20.78 3.18 -16.54
C ALA A 126 -21.67 1.95 -16.34
N LEU A 127 -21.08 0.77 -16.07
CA LEU A 127 -21.83 -0.45 -15.75
C LEU A 127 -22.56 -0.37 -14.41
N LEU A 128 -22.16 0.55 -13.52
CA LEU A 128 -22.80 0.75 -12.22
C LEU A 128 -24.02 1.69 -12.29
N ALA A 129 -24.39 2.18 -13.48
CA ALA A 129 -25.52 3.10 -13.65
C ALA A 129 -26.84 2.49 -13.15
N GLY A 130 -27.60 3.28 -12.40
CA GLY A 130 -28.89 2.91 -11.84
C GLY A 130 -28.83 2.17 -10.50
N LEU A 131 -27.63 1.75 -10.05
CA LEU A 131 -27.48 1.11 -8.75
C LEU A 131 -27.77 2.10 -7.61
N PRO A 132 -28.47 1.68 -6.55
CA PRO A 132 -28.73 2.55 -5.40
C PRO A 132 -27.45 2.85 -4.63
N ILE A 133 -27.34 4.02 -4.01
CA ILE A 133 -26.22 4.39 -3.13
C ILE A 133 -26.03 3.36 -1.98
N ALA A 134 -27.11 2.73 -1.55
CA ALA A 134 -27.09 1.63 -0.57
C ALA A 134 -26.17 0.47 -0.99
N ALA A 135 -25.88 0.28 -2.29
CA ALA A 135 -24.88 -0.67 -2.75
C ALA A 135 -23.48 -0.36 -2.20
N LEU A 136 -23.08 0.92 -2.23
CA LEU A 136 -21.79 1.37 -1.69
C LEU A 136 -21.74 1.18 -0.17
N GLU A 137 -22.85 1.47 0.52
CA GLU A 137 -22.98 1.28 1.97
C GLU A 137 -22.85 -0.19 2.36
N ARG A 138 -23.49 -1.08 1.61
CA ARG A 138 -23.38 -2.53 1.83
C ARG A 138 -21.96 -3.04 1.62
N VAL A 139 -21.26 -2.61 0.57
CA VAL A 139 -19.84 -2.96 0.39
C VAL A 139 -19.01 -2.48 1.58
N TYR A 140 -19.22 -1.23 2.02
CA TYR A 140 -18.50 -0.68 3.17
C TYR A 140 -18.78 -1.44 4.48
N GLY A 141 -20.04 -1.76 4.77
CA GLY A 141 -20.45 -2.38 6.03
C GLY A 141 -20.23 -3.90 6.07
N GLU A 142 -20.49 -4.59 4.97
CA GLU A 142 -20.52 -6.06 4.92
C GLU A 142 -19.17 -6.63 4.47
N ARG A 143 -18.52 -6.03 3.45
CA ARG A 143 -17.40 -6.65 2.72
C ARG A 143 -16.03 -6.03 3.01
N LEU A 144 -15.96 -4.72 3.22
CA LEU A 144 -14.69 -4.03 3.46
C LEU A 144 -14.04 -4.52 4.76
N ARG A 145 -12.79 -4.97 4.65
CA ARG A 145 -11.91 -5.28 5.78
C ARG A 145 -10.61 -4.52 5.59
N LEU A 146 -10.07 -4.01 6.70
CA LEU A 146 -8.73 -3.42 6.70
C LEU A 146 -7.71 -4.54 6.53
N SER A 147 -6.64 -4.26 5.81
CA SER A 147 -5.51 -5.17 5.72
C SER A 147 -4.90 -5.41 7.11
N PRO A 148 -4.39 -6.62 7.38
CA PRO A 148 -3.78 -6.94 8.67
C PRO A 148 -2.73 -5.89 9.05
N GLY A 149 -2.81 -5.35 10.27
CA GLY A 149 -1.86 -4.36 10.74
C GLY A 149 -2.10 -2.91 10.30
N ALA A 150 -3.08 -2.61 9.44
CA ALA A 150 -3.35 -1.25 8.94
C ALA A 150 -3.49 -0.20 10.06
N GLU A 151 -4.26 -0.51 11.11
CA GLU A 151 -4.48 0.41 12.24
C GLU A 151 -3.20 0.63 13.05
N ARG A 152 -2.39 -0.42 13.25
CA ARG A 152 -1.11 -0.33 13.97
C ARG A 152 -0.06 0.44 13.17
N MET A 153 0.02 0.21 11.86
CA MET A 153 0.83 0.99 10.94
C MET A 153 0.51 2.48 11.09
N LEU A 154 -0.77 2.83 10.96
CA LEU A 154 -1.21 4.22 11.01
C LEU A 154 -0.94 4.85 12.37
N ALA A 155 -1.21 4.12 13.46
CA ALA A 155 -0.90 4.58 14.81
C ALA A 155 0.61 4.82 14.99
N GLY A 156 1.46 3.92 14.52
CA GLY A 156 2.92 4.05 14.60
C GLY A 156 3.44 5.29 13.91
N PHE A 157 3.04 5.52 12.65
CA PHE A 157 3.43 6.73 11.91
C PHE A 157 2.89 8.02 12.55
N LYS A 158 1.64 8.02 13.03
CA LYS A 158 1.07 9.20 13.70
C LYS A 158 1.74 9.51 15.03
N CYS A 159 2.05 8.51 15.85
CA CYS A 159 2.79 8.68 17.09
C CYS A 159 4.17 9.29 16.84
N ALA A 160 4.79 8.99 15.70
CA ALA A 160 6.04 9.60 15.26
C ALA A 160 5.90 11.00 14.63
N GLY A 161 4.67 11.52 14.55
CA GLY A 161 4.37 12.86 14.03
C GLY A 161 4.14 12.93 12.51
N ALA A 162 4.04 11.79 11.82
CA ALA A 162 3.75 11.77 10.39
C ALA A 162 2.28 12.05 10.09
N ARG A 163 2.02 12.70 8.95
CA ARG A 163 0.68 12.86 8.37
C ARG A 163 0.39 11.73 7.39
N ALA A 164 -0.86 11.29 7.34
CA ALA A 164 -1.31 10.21 6.48
C ALA A 164 -2.09 10.71 5.26
N LEU A 165 -1.74 10.18 4.08
CA LEU A 165 -2.43 10.39 2.82
C LEU A 165 -2.98 9.05 2.31
N LEU A 166 -4.30 8.96 2.18
CA LEU A 166 -4.95 7.85 1.48
C LEU A 166 -5.22 8.27 0.03
N VAL A 167 -4.66 7.54 -0.92
CA VAL A 167 -4.86 7.78 -2.35
C VAL A 167 -5.62 6.60 -2.94
N SER A 168 -6.56 6.83 -3.84
CA SER A 168 -7.29 5.75 -4.51
C SER A 168 -7.74 6.18 -5.91
N GLY A 169 -7.69 5.25 -6.86
CA GLY A 169 -8.40 5.43 -8.14
C GLY A 169 -9.91 5.22 -8.03
N GLY A 170 -10.36 4.61 -6.93
CA GLY A 170 -11.75 4.32 -6.59
C GLY A 170 -12.53 5.55 -6.12
N PHE A 171 -13.57 5.33 -5.31
CA PHE A 171 -14.56 6.36 -5.00
C PHE A 171 -14.32 7.08 -3.66
N SER A 172 -14.48 8.41 -3.68
CA SER A 172 -14.43 9.29 -2.51
C SER A 172 -15.34 8.85 -1.36
N PHE A 173 -16.49 8.25 -1.69
CA PHE A 173 -17.40 7.62 -0.74
C PHE A 173 -16.70 6.70 0.30
N PHE A 174 -15.74 5.88 -0.16
CA PHE A 174 -15.01 4.95 0.71
C PHE A 174 -13.86 5.65 1.43
N THR A 175 -13.08 6.46 0.72
CA THR A 175 -11.94 7.17 1.32
C THR A 175 -12.39 8.14 2.41
N ASP A 176 -13.52 8.82 2.26
CA ASP A 176 -14.02 9.79 3.25
C ASP A 176 -14.48 9.11 4.54
N ARG A 177 -15.10 7.93 4.42
CA ARG A 177 -15.46 7.11 5.59
C ARG A 177 -14.25 6.52 6.27
N LEU A 178 -13.28 6.03 5.50
CA LEU A 178 -12.00 5.54 6.04
C LEU A 178 -11.22 6.68 6.71
N LYS A 179 -11.27 7.89 6.15
CA LYS A 179 -10.68 9.09 6.73
C LYS A 179 -11.25 9.38 8.11
N ALA A 180 -12.58 9.42 8.24
CA ALA A 180 -13.24 9.62 9.52
C ALA A 180 -12.94 8.48 10.51
N ARG A 181 -13.04 7.22 10.07
CA ARG A 181 -12.82 6.03 10.90
C ARG A 181 -11.40 5.94 11.45
N LEU A 182 -10.40 6.25 10.63
CA LEU A 182 -8.99 6.03 10.93
C LEU A 182 -8.25 7.34 11.26
N GLY A 183 -8.94 8.48 11.20
CA GLY A 183 -8.37 9.82 11.42
C GLY A 183 -7.31 10.22 10.40
N ILE A 184 -7.43 9.81 9.15
CA ILE A 184 -6.44 10.11 8.09
C ILE A 184 -6.48 11.62 7.79
N ASP A 185 -5.32 12.24 7.55
CA ASP A 185 -5.22 13.68 7.35
C ASP A 185 -5.71 14.10 5.95
N TYR A 186 -5.29 13.37 4.92
CA TYR A 186 -5.55 13.68 3.51
C TYR A 186 -6.15 12.48 2.77
N THR A 187 -7.10 12.76 1.87
CA THR A 187 -7.67 11.77 0.95
C THR A 187 -7.63 12.32 -0.47
N LEU A 188 -7.42 11.43 -1.43
CA LEU A 188 -7.51 11.71 -2.86
C LEU A 188 -8.20 10.52 -3.54
N ALA A 189 -9.37 10.75 -4.12
CA ALA A 189 -10.14 9.72 -4.83
C ALA A 189 -11.02 10.32 -5.93
N SER A 190 -11.38 9.49 -6.91
CA SER A 190 -12.36 9.85 -7.95
C SER A 190 -13.76 9.94 -7.33
N THR A 191 -14.67 10.72 -7.91
CA THR A 191 -16.06 10.80 -7.41
C THR A 191 -17.03 10.26 -8.45
N VAL A 192 -17.83 9.27 -8.06
CA VAL A 192 -18.97 8.80 -8.85
C VAL A 192 -20.17 9.70 -8.59
N GLU A 193 -20.85 10.13 -9.64
CA GLU A 193 -22.01 11.00 -9.54
C GLU A 193 -23.23 10.22 -9.04
N ILE A 194 -23.95 10.83 -8.10
CA ILE A 194 -25.16 10.29 -7.49
C ILE A 194 -26.29 11.30 -7.71
N VAL A 195 -27.42 10.83 -8.24
CA VAL A 195 -28.65 11.61 -8.44
C VAL A 195 -29.82 10.73 -8.02
N ASP A 196 -30.75 11.29 -7.24
CA ASP A 196 -31.93 10.58 -6.71
C ASP A 196 -31.56 9.23 -6.04
N ASP A 197 -30.54 9.27 -5.18
CA ASP A 197 -29.98 8.13 -4.45
C ASP A 197 -29.47 6.98 -5.34
N LYS A 198 -29.15 7.25 -6.60
CA LYS A 198 -28.63 6.27 -7.56
C LYS A 198 -27.35 6.75 -8.23
N LEU A 199 -26.44 5.81 -8.49
CA LEU A 199 -25.25 6.04 -9.30
C LEU A 199 -25.67 6.35 -10.73
N THR A 200 -25.17 7.43 -11.31
CA THR A 200 -25.47 7.79 -12.71
C THR A 200 -24.61 7.03 -13.72
N GLY A 201 -23.57 6.34 -13.24
CA GLY A 201 -22.54 5.71 -14.06
C GLY A 201 -21.51 6.69 -14.63
N ARG A 202 -21.48 7.94 -14.13
CA ARG A 202 -20.49 8.95 -14.53
C ARG A 202 -19.57 9.32 -13.38
N LEU A 203 -18.35 9.72 -13.73
CA LEU A 203 -17.40 10.35 -12.82
C LEU A 203 -17.58 11.87 -12.89
N VAL A 204 -17.46 12.55 -11.75
CA VAL A 204 -17.47 14.01 -11.64
C VAL A 204 -16.15 14.53 -11.09
N GLY A 205 -15.72 15.68 -11.60
CA GLY A 205 -14.44 16.27 -11.24
C GLY A 205 -13.24 15.56 -11.87
N GLU A 206 -12.10 15.67 -11.20
CA GLU A 206 -10.86 15.05 -11.65
C GLU A 206 -10.87 13.54 -11.39
N VAL A 207 -10.47 12.75 -12.39
CA VAL A 207 -10.23 11.32 -12.23
C VAL A 207 -8.86 11.11 -11.63
N VAL A 208 -8.78 10.36 -10.53
CA VAL A 208 -7.51 10.07 -9.85
C VAL A 208 -6.83 8.92 -10.56
N ASP A 209 -5.84 9.26 -11.39
CA ASP A 209 -4.94 8.32 -12.04
C ASP A 209 -3.54 8.33 -11.39
N ALA A 210 -2.63 7.51 -11.92
CA ALA A 210 -1.25 7.39 -11.44
C ALA A 210 -0.50 8.73 -11.39
N THR A 211 -0.77 9.64 -12.33
CA THR A 211 -0.15 10.97 -12.39
C THR A 211 -0.70 11.86 -11.29
N THR A 212 -2.03 11.85 -11.07
CA THR A 212 -2.66 12.60 -9.98
C THR A 212 -2.19 12.10 -8.61
N LYS A 213 -2.03 10.77 -8.43
CA LYS A 213 -1.42 10.17 -7.21
C LYS A 213 -0.03 10.74 -6.96
N ALA A 214 0.86 10.63 -7.96
CA ALA A 214 2.25 11.08 -7.86
C ALA A 214 2.38 12.58 -7.63
N THR A 215 1.60 13.40 -8.33
CA THR A 215 1.63 14.86 -8.22
C THR A 215 1.21 15.31 -6.82
N THR A 216 0.15 14.69 -6.27
CA THR A 216 -0.34 15.03 -4.93
C THR A 216 0.66 14.60 -3.85
N PHE A 217 1.26 13.42 -4.00
CA PHE A 217 2.33 12.97 -3.12
C PHE A 217 3.54 13.92 -3.16
N ALA A 218 4.01 14.31 -4.36
CA ALA A 218 5.13 15.22 -4.53
C ALA A 218 4.90 16.58 -3.85
N ARG A 219 3.68 17.12 -3.99
CA ARG A 219 3.29 18.37 -3.32
C ARG A 219 3.35 18.22 -1.80
N LEU A 220 2.69 17.22 -1.24
CA LEU A 220 2.66 17.01 0.22
C LEU A 220 4.03 16.67 0.79
N ARG A 221 4.86 15.93 0.06
CA ARG A 221 6.26 15.66 0.42
C ARG A 221 7.03 16.98 0.55
N THR A 222 6.91 17.87 -0.44
CA THR A 222 7.57 19.19 -0.42
C THR A 222 7.10 20.04 0.76
N GLU A 223 5.80 19.97 1.10
CA GLU A 223 5.23 20.74 2.19
C GLU A 223 5.62 20.22 3.58
N LEU A 224 5.60 18.90 3.77
CA LEU A 224 5.67 18.24 5.08
C LEU A 224 7.03 17.62 5.40
N ALA A 225 7.69 17.01 4.42
CA ALA A 225 8.97 16.30 4.58
C ALA A 225 10.16 17.22 4.27
N ARG A 226 10.22 18.37 4.94
CA ARG A 226 11.31 19.35 4.76
C ARG A 226 12.58 18.89 5.48
N GLY A 227 13.75 19.33 5.00
CA GLY A 227 15.03 19.04 5.65
C GLY A 227 15.39 17.55 5.56
N ASP A 228 15.58 16.91 6.71
CA ASP A 228 15.85 15.46 6.82
C ASP A 228 14.58 14.61 7.02
N GLY A 229 13.39 15.20 6.79
CA GLY A 229 12.11 14.51 6.85
C GLY A 229 11.96 13.47 5.73
N LEU A 230 11.41 12.30 6.05
CA LEU A 230 11.17 11.21 5.12
C LEU A 230 9.69 11.14 4.71
N ALA A 231 9.46 10.84 3.43
CA ALA A 231 8.15 10.49 2.90
C ALA A 231 8.11 9.01 2.48
N VAL A 232 7.08 8.31 2.95
CA VAL A 232 6.86 6.88 2.70
C VAL A 232 5.67 6.71 1.76
N ALA A 233 5.76 5.79 0.81
CA ALA A 233 4.64 5.40 -0.05
C ALA A 233 4.47 3.88 -0.06
N ILE A 234 3.22 3.40 -0.01
CA ILE A 234 2.87 1.98 0.04
C ILE A 234 1.79 1.72 -1.03
N GLY A 235 1.96 0.65 -1.82
CA GLY A 235 0.98 0.26 -2.84
C GLY A 235 1.27 -1.14 -3.38
N ASP A 236 0.30 -1.70 -4.11
CA ASP A 236 0.36 -3.06 -4.66
C ASP A 236 0.44 -3.06 -6.21
N GLY A 237 0.01 -1.97 -6.84
CA GLY A 237 -0.28 -1.91 -8.26
C GLY A 237 0.70 -1.08 -9.09
N ALA A 238 0.77 -1.39 -10.39
CA ALA A 238 1.61 -0.63 -11.33
C ALA A 238 1.16 0.85 -11.49
N ASN A 239 -0.12 1.13 -11.19
CA ASN A 239 -0.68 2.47 -11.09
C ASN A 239 -0.08 3.30 -9.93
N ASP A 240 0.56 2.67 -8.94
CA ASP A 240 1.21 3.37 -7.84
C ASP A 240 2.68 3.67 -8.13
N LEU A 241 3.30 3.02 -9.12
CA LEU A 241 4.73 3.17 -9.43
C LEU A 241 5.18 4.64 -9.56
N PRO A 242 4.44 5.54 -10.24
CA PRO A 242 4.83 6.94 -10.27
C PRO A 242 4.90 7.61 -8.89
N MET A 243 4.02 7.25 -7.95
CA MET A 243 4.05 7.73 -6.57
C MET A 243 5.18 7.06 -5.78
N LEU A 244 5.31 5.74 -5.90
CA LEU A 244 6.31 4.93 -5.20
C LEU A 244 7.74 5.37 -5.54
N ARG A 245 8.02 5.68 -6.81
CA ARG A 245 9.34 6.16 -7.27
C ARG A 245 9.73 7.52 -6.68
N LEU A 246 8.76 8.31 -6.18
CA LEU A 246 9.02 9.62 -5.58
C LEU A 246 9.28 9.55 -4.07
N ALA A 247 9.01 8.41 -3.43
CA ALA A 247 9.14 8.26 -1.99
C ALA A 247 10.60 8.00 -1.56
N ASP A 248 10.95 8.44 -0.35
CA ASP A 248 12.24 8.14 0.26
C ASP A 248 12.30 6.67 0.74
N VAL A 249 11.14 6.12 1.08
CA VAL A 249 10.93 4.67 1.31
C VAL A 249 9.65 4.25 0.60
N SER A 250 9.77 3.33 -0.34
CA SER A 250 8.64 2.77 -1.08
C SER A 250 8.44 1.30 -0.77
N VAL A 251 7.20 0.90 -0.50
CA VAL A 251 6.85 -0.47 -0.10
C VAL A 251 5.83 -1.06 -1.05
N ALA A 252 6.21 -2.16 -1.69
CA ALA A 252 5.31 -3.06 -2.39
C ALA A 252 4.57 -3.94 -1.36
N TYR A 253 3.25 -3.81 -1.24
CA TYR A 253 2.45 -4.64 -0.31
C TYR A 253 1.65 -5.68 -1.08
N HIS A 254 1.92 -6.98 -0.87
CA HIS A 254 1.36 -8.11 -1.65
C HIS A 254 1.31 -7.84 -3.16
N ALA A 255 2.35 -7.18 -3.67
CA ALA A 255 2.32 -6.52 -4.96
C ALA A 255 2.72 -7.45 -6.10
N LYS A 256 2.41 -7.03 -7.34
CA LYS A 256 2.89 -7.75 -8.54
C LYS A 256 4.41 -7.66 -8.66
N PRO A 257 5.09 -8.63 -9.31
CA PRO A 257 6.55 -8.63 -9.46
C PRO A 257 7.15 -7.34 -10.01
N ILE A 258 6.45 -6.68 -10.95
CA ILE A 258 6.91 -5.40 -11.51
C ILE A 258 6.98 -4.28 -10.46
N VAL A 259 6.07 -4.28 -9.48
CA VAL A 259 6.07 -3.29 -8.40
C VAL A 259 7.15 -3.61 -7.38
N ARG A 260 7.32 -4.90 -7.05
CA ARG A 260 8.37 -5.39 -6.15
C ARG A 260 9.77 -5.00 -6.66
N ALA A 261 10.01 -5.13 -7.96
CA ALA A 261 11.30 -4.80 -8.58
C ALA A 261 11.66 -3.31 -8.56
N GLU A 262 10.68 -2.43 -8.36
CA GLU A 262 10.84 -0.96 -8.43
C GLU A 262 10.66 -0.26 -7.08
N THR A 263 10.52 -1.01 -5.99
CA THR A 263 10.31 -0.48 -4.64
C THR A 263 11.52 -0.73 -3.74
N THR A 264 11.59 0.02 -2.64
CA THR A 264 12.68 -0.12 -1.65
C THR A 264 12.62 -1.47 -0.93
N CYS A 265 11.41 -2.00 -0.74
CA CYS A 265 11.16 -3.30 -0.14
C CYS A 265 9.79 -3.84 -0.53
N ALA A 266 9.61 -5.14 -0.40
CA ALA A 266 8.32 -5.81 -0.50
C ALA A 266 7.91 -6.41 0.85
N ILE A 267 6.60 -6.41 1.12
CA ILE A 267 5.97 -7.11 2.23
C ILE A 267 4.94 -8.06 1.59
N ASP A 268 5.30 -9.32 1.52
CA ASP A 268 4.53 -10.39 0.88
C ASP A 268 3.92 -11.36 1.90
N HIS A 269 4.47 -11.41 3.13
CA HIS A 269 4.06 -12.38 4.15
C HIS A 269 3.51 -11.74 5.44
N CYS A 270 3.97 -10.54 5.77
CA CYS A 270 3.53 -9.83 6.98
C CYS A 270 2.32 -8.91 6.75
N GLY A 271 1.73 -8.42 7.84
CA GLY A 271 0.76 -7.33 7.81
C GLY A 271 1.42 -5.98 7.47
N LEU A 272 0.60 -4.98 7.13
CA LEU A 272 1.02 -3.62 6.80
C LEU A 272 1.88 -2.96 7.89
N ASP A 273 1.67 -3.30 9.15
CA ASP A 273 2.44 -2.77 10.28
C ASP A 273 3.93 -3.13 10.24
N ALA A 274 4.30 -4.19 9.51
CA ALA A 274 5.68 -4.60 9.32
C ALA A 274 6.53 -3.53 8.60
N VAL A 275 5.91 -2.56 7.93
CA VAL A 275 6.61 -1.38 7.39
C VAL A 275 7.33 -0.57 8.48
N LEU A 276 6.82 -0.58 9.72
CA LEU A 276 7.42 0.17 10.84
C LEU A 276 8.80 -0.38 11.22
N ASN A 277 9.04 -1.67 11.01
CA ASN A 277 10.32 -2.33 11.30
C ASN A 277 11.46 -1.86 10.37
N LEU A 278 11.16 -1.08 9.34
CA LEU A 278 12.15 -0.48 8.47
C LEU A 278 12.78 0.80 9.06
N PHE A 279 12.26 1.31 10.19
CA PHE A 279 12.59 2.62 10.74
C PHE A 279 13.06 2.59 12.20
N VAL A 280 13.42 1.41 12.69
CA VAL A 280 14.02 1.17 14.01
C VAL A 280 15.53 1.30 13.95
#